data_AF-A0A7Y6JZM5-F1
#
_entry.id   AF-A0A7Y6JZM5-F1
#
_cell.length_a   1.000
_cell.length_b   1.000
_cell.length_c   1.000
_cell.angle_alpha   90.00
_cell.angle_beta   90.00
_cell.angle_gamma   90.00
#
_symmetry.space_group_name_H-M   'P 1'
#
loop_
_entity.id
_entity.type
_entity.pdbx_description
1 polymer ?
#
loop_
_entity_poly.entity_id
_entity_poly.type
_entity_poly.pdbx_seq_one_letter_code
_entity_poly.pdbx_strand_id
1 'polypeptide(L)'
;MTKTGKIETGGLEEAAGRVSAACAELKRLRAEFARCTAAASTGAQHTAALEQLREQRHELLAEAFADDVAADTGEVDTRIAEHERAHSEAIEAAAIARDATVVIQARIEAQHDLIEPLLADWREQAQQVLLQALDAAESDFGRAVSALGDPVARLTAIASMWTQITGKSVPADGREGLLEGLRGMGALRVRWDFSPLKRADVAAHYAPESYQGAGRFVVAWLDPSLADFGARELKDLRALLKVDEVQV
;
A
#
# COMPACT_ATOMS: atom_id res chain seq x y z
N MET A 1 -8.02 28.35 10.14
CA MET A 1 -8.48 27.14 9.43
C MET A 1 -7.55 26.92 8.24
N THR A 2 -6.43 26.23 8.44
CA THR A 2 -5.47 25.92 7.37
C THR A 2 -5.84 24.57 6.78
N LYS A 3 -6.22 24.57 5.49
CA LYS A 3 -6.52 23.38 4.70
C LYS A 3 -5.37 22.38 4.85
N THR A 4 -5.63 21.22 5.44
CA THR A 4 -4.80 20.03 5.26
C THR A 4 -4.69 19.84 3.75
N GLY A 5 -3.47 19.85 3.20
CA GLY A 5 -3.25 19.61 1.78
C GLY A 5 -3.91 18.29 1.42
N LYS A 6 -4.90 18.32 0.52
CA LYS A 6 -5.55 17.11 0.07
C LYS A 6 -4.49 16.30 -0.69
N ILE A 7 -4.11 15.14 -0.16
CA ILE A 7 -3.18 14.23 -0.85
C ILE A 7 -3.89 13.79 -2.13
N GLU A 8 -3.24 14.01 -3.27
CA GLU A 8 -3.81 13.66 -4.57
C GLU A 8 -3.56 12.18 -4.85
N THR A 9 -4.61 11.35 -4.79
CA THR A 9 -4.53 9.89 -4.99
C THR A 9 -4.98 9.43 -6.37
N GLY A 10 -5.45 10.34 -7.23
CA GLY A 10 -6.09 9.99 -8.50
C GLY A 10 -5.21 9.15 -9.44
N GLY A 11 -3.92 9.52 -9.59
CA GLY A 11 -2.97 8.76 -10.40
C GLY A 11 -2.65 7.38 -9.83
N LEU A 12 -2.63 7.24 -8.50
CA LEU A 12 -2.38 5.97 -7.81
C LEU A 12 -3.55 4.99 -7.99
N GLU A 13 -4.79 5.48 -7.87
CA GLU A 13 -6.01 4.68 -8.06
C GLU A 13 -6.12 4.20 -9.51
N GLU A 14 -5.83 5.07 -10.48
CA GLU A 14 -5.82 4.70 -11.90
C GLU A 14 -4.73 3.67 -12.23
N ALA A 15 -3.50 3.85 -11.72
CA ALA A 15 -2.42 2.90 -11.90
C ALA A 15 -2.74 1.52 -11.28
N ALA A 16 -3.30 1.51 -10.07
CA ALA A 16 -3.75 0.27 -9.40
C ALA A 16 -4.87 -0.42 -10.20
N GLY A 17 -5.81 0.35 -10.77
CA GLY A 17 -6.85 -0.16 -11.64
C GLY A 17 -6.31 -0.85 -12.90
N ARG A 18 -5.32 -0.24 -13.55
CA ARG A 18 -4.63 -0.84 -14.72
C ARG A 18 -3.92 -2.15 -14.38
N VAL A 19 -3.19 -2.21 -13.27
CA VAL A 19 -2.53 -3.46 -12.80
C VAL A 19 -3.58 -4.53 -12.53
N SER A 20 -4.66 -4.21 -11.82
CA SER A 20 -5.73 -5.15 -11.50
C SER A 20 -6.41 -5.69 -12.76
N ALA A 21 -6.72 -4.82 -13.72
CA ALA A 21 -7.31 -5.21 -15.00
C ALA A 21 -6.39 -6.14 -15.79
N ALA A 22 -5.09 -5.83 -15.84
CA ALA A 22 -4.10 -6.66 -16.52
C ALA A 22 -3.98 -8.07 -15.91
N CYS A 23 -3.94 -8.16 -14.58
CA CYS A 23 -3.91 -9.44 -13.87
C CYS A 23 -5.20 -10.25 -14.06
N ALA A 24 -6.36 -9.59 -14.07
CA ALA A 24 -7.65 -10.24 -14.31
C ALA A 24 -7.73 -10.82 -15.74
N GLU A 25 -7.28 -10.07 -16.74
CA GLU A 25 -7.23 -10.53 -18.13
C GLU A 25 -6.26 -11.72 -18.29
N LEU A 26 -5.08 -11.67 -17.66
CA LEU A 26 -4.14 -12.80 -17.67
C LEU A 26 -4.76 -14.08 -17.07
N LYS A 27 -5.49 -13.94 -15.96
CA LYS A 27 -6.21 -15.07 -15.35
C LYS A 27 -7.29 -15.63 -16.28
N ARG A 28 -8.04 -14.76 -16.94
CA ARG A 28 -9.06 -15.15 -17.93
C ARG A 28 -8.44 -15.90 -19.12
N LEU A 29 -7.34 -15.39 -19.67
CA LEU A 29 -6.63 -16.01 -20.79
C LEU A 29 -6.06 -17.38 -20.42
N ARG A 30 -5.49 -17.54 -19.21
CA ARG A 30 -5.01 -18.84 -18.73
C ARG A 30 -6.14 -19.86 -18.57
N ALA A 31 -7.31 -19.43 -18.10
CA ALA A 31 -8.48 -20.30 -18.01
C ALA A 31 -8.99 -20.71 -19.40
N GLU A 32 -8.99 -19.78 -20.37
CA GLU A 32 -9.35 -20.09 -21.76
C GLU A 32 -8.36 -21.05 -22.41
N PHE A 33 -7.06 -20.84 -22.21
CA PHE A 33 -6.02 -21.76 -22.68
C PHE A 33 -6.26 -23.18 -22.15
N ALA A 34 -6.55 -23.34 -20.85
CA ALA A 34 -6.85 -24.64 -20.25
C ALA A 34 -8.12 -25.29 -20.83
N ARG A 35 -9.15 -24.48 -21.19
CA ARG A 35 -10.33 -24.99 -21.88
C ARG A 35 -10.00 -25.49 -23.29
N CYS A 36 -9.23 -24.72 -24.05
CA CYS A 36 -8.84 -25.10 -25.41
C CYS A 36 -7.94 -26.35 -25.42
N THR A 37 -7.00 -26.48 -24.47
CA THR A 37 -6.16 -27.68 -24.37
C THR A 37 -6.97 -28.91 -24.00
N ALA A 38 -7.96 -28.78 -23.10
CA ALA A 38 -8.89 -29.87 -22.80
C ALA A 38 -9.69 -30.28 -24.03
N ALA A 39 -10.29 -29.32 -24.75
CA ALA A 39 -11.04 -29.58 -25.98
C ALA A 39 -10.19 -30.29 -27.04
N ALA A 40 -8.94 -29.86 -27.22
CA ALA A 40 -7.98 -30.46 -28.15
C ALA A 40 -7.60 -31.93 -27.84
N SER A 41 -7.83 -32.39 -26.61
CA SER A 41 -7.52 -33.75 -26.15
C SER A 41 -8.70 -34.74 -26.28
N THR A 42 -9.92 -34.24 -26.46
CA THR A 42 -11.17 -35.06 -26.48
C THR A 42 -11.22 -36.04 -27.65
N GLY A 43 -10.59 -35.72 -28.78
CA GLY A 43 -10.60 -36.56 -29.98
C GLY A 43 -10.08 -37.99 -29.76
N ALA A 44 -9.11 -38.18 -28.85
CA ALA A 44 -8.54 -39.49 -28.53
C ALA A 44 -9.52 -40.42 -27.79
N GLN A 45 -10.52 -39.87 -27.09
CA GLN A 45 -11.49 -40.65 -26.33
C GLN A 45 -12.50 -41.36 -27.23
N HIS A 46 -12.84 -40.76 -28.37
CA HIS A 46 -13.79 -41.35 -29.33
C HIS A 46 -13.17 -42.49 -30.15
N THR A 47 -11.86 -42.48 -30.39
CA THR A 47 -11.16 -43.54 -31.14
C THR A 47 -11.25 -44.89 -30.43
N ALA A 48 -10.95 -44.95 -29.13
CA ALA A 48 -11.00 -46.19 -28.36
C ALA A 48 -12.43 -46.78 -28.26
N ALA A 49 -13.45 -45.92 -28.11
CA ALA A 49 -14.84 -46.35 -28.08
C ALA A 49 -15.30 -46.94 -29.43
N LEU A 50 -14.82 -46.38 -30.55
CA LEU A 50 -15.11 -46.91 -31.88
C LEU A 50 -14.47 -48.28 -32.13
N GLU A 51 -13.25 -48.50 -31.64
CA GLU A 51 -12.57 -49.81 -31.74
C GLU A 51 -13.36 -50.90 -31.01
N GLN A 52 -13.82 -50.63 -29.78
CA GLN A 52 -14.64 -51.58 -29.02
C GLN A 52 -15.97 -51.91 -29.72
N LEU A 53 -16.67 -50.92 -30.27
CA LEU A 53 -17.93 -51.15 -30.99
C LEU A 53 -17.71 -51.95 -32.28
N ARG A 54 -16.60 -51.74 -32.98
CA ARG A 54 -16.23 -52.48 -34.18
C ARG A 54 -15.84 -53.93 -33.87
N GLU A 55 -15.25 -54.19 -32.71
CA GLU A 55 -14.95 -55.53 -32.23
C GLU A 55 -16.24 -56.28 -31.86
N GLN A 56 -17.14 -55.65 -31.10
CA GLN A 56 -18.48 -56.19 -30.80
C GLN A 56 -19.27 -56.54 -32.07
N ARG A 57 -19.22 -55.67 -33.10
CA ARG A 57 -19.84 -55.95 -34.39
C ARG A 57 -19.23 -57.18 -35.07
N HIS A 58 -17.91 -57.36 -35.01
CA HIS A 58 -17.24 -58.53 -35.58
C HIS A 58 -17.64 -59.82 -34.84
N GLU A 59 -17.76 -59.79 -33.52
CA GLU A 59 -18.20 -60.94 -32.71
C GLU A 59 -19.61 -61.37 -33.11
N LEU A 60 -20.56 -60.44 -33.19
CA LEU A 60 -21.94 -60.73 -33.61
C LEU A 60 -22.01 -61.31 -35.04
N LEU A 61 -21.19 -60.80 -35.96
CA LEU A 61 -21.11 -61.33 -37.32
C LEU A 61 -20.51 -62.74 -37.34
N ALA A 62 -19.49 -63.01 -36.52
CA ALA A 62 -18.84 -64.31 -36.42
C ALA A 62 -19.78 -65.37 -35.82
N GLU A 63 -20.52 -65.03 -34.76
CA GLU A 63 -21.53 -65.89 -34.14
C GLU A 63 -22.66 -66.22 -35.13
N ALA A 64 -23.24 -65.21 -35.78
CA ALA A 64 -24.30 -65.42 -36.75
C ALA A 64 -23.85 -66.25 -37.95
N PHE A 65 -22.60 -66.07 -38.40
CA PHE A 65 -22.00 -66.88 -39.46
C PHE A 65 -21.82 -68.35 -39.04
N ALA A 66 -21.40 -68.60 -37.80
CA ALA A 66 -21.25 -69.96 -37.28
C ALA A 66 -22.61 -70.68 -37.17
N ASP A 67 -23.67 -69.93 -36.88
CA ASP A 67 -25.04 -70.44 -36.73
C ASP A 67 -25.85 -70.46 -38.05
N ASP A 68 -25.25 -70.01 -39.17
CA ASP A 68 -25.89 -69.88 -40.50
C ASP A 68 -27.19 -69.05 -40.48
N VAL A 69 -27.19 -67.99 -39.67
CA VAL A 69 -28.31 -67.03 -39.53
C VAL A 69 -27.87 -65.61 -39.87
N ALA A 70 -28.83 -64.72 -40.09
CA ALA A 70 -28.55 -63.30 -40.28
C ALA A 70 -28.15 -62.63 -38.94
N ALA A 71 -27.04 -61.88 -38.94
CA ALA A 71 -26.59 -61.13 -37.77
C ALA A 71 -27.51 -59.94 -37.46
N ASP A 72 -27.82 -59.72 -36.19
CA ASP A 72 -28.53 -58.53 -35.71
C ASP A 72 -27.53 -57.46 -35.25
N THR A 73 -27.07 -56.62 -36.18
CA THR A 73 -26.09 -55.55 -35.91
C THR A 73 -26.71 -54.16 -35.78
N GLY A 74 -28.04 -54.02 -35.88
CA GLY A 74 -28.69 -52.72 -36.06
C GLY A 74 -28.41 -51.70 -34.94
N GLU A 75 -28.41 -52.15 -33.68
CA GLU A 75 -28.09 -51.29 -32.53
C GLU A 75 -26.61 -50.88 -32.52
N VAL A 76 -25.70 -51.83 -32.75
CA VAL A 76 -24.25 -51.58 -32.79
C VAL A 76 -23.89 -50.66 -33.95
N ASP A 77 -24.48 -50.86 -35.12
CA ASP A 77 -24.27 -50.01 -36.30
C ASP A 77 -24.77 -48.57 -36.05
N THR A 78 -25.90 -48.41 -35.36
CA THR A 78 -26.41 -47.08 -34.96
C THR A 78 -25.43 -46.38 -34.02
N ARG A 79 -24.94 -47.09 -33.00
CA ARG A 79 -23.95 -46.55 -32.04
C ARG A 79 -22.61 -46.22 -32.72
N ILE A 80 -22.15 -47.04 -33.67
CA ILE A 80 -20.96 -46.74 -34.47
C ILE A 80 -21.16 -45.42 -35.23
N ALA A 81 -22.28 -45.26 -35.94
CA ALA A 81 -22.55 -44.04 -36.71
C ALA A 81 -22.61 -42.77 -35.83
N GLU A 82 -23.23 -42.86 -34.65
CA GLU A 82 -23.27 -41.76 -33.68
C GLU A 82 -21.87 -41.39 -33.18
N HIS A 83 -21.06 -42.39 -32.82
CA HIS A 83 -19.68 -42.17 -32.36
C HIS A 83 -18.77 -41.65 -33.48
N GLU A 84 -18.95 -42.09 -34.73
CA GLU A 84 -18.19 -41.57 -35.88
C GLU A 84 -18.51 -40.10 -36.15
N ARG A 85 -19.80 -39.72 -36.07
CA ARG A 85 -20.20 -38.31 -36.16
C ARG A 85 -19.59 -37.47 -35.03
N ALA A 86 -19.74 -37.93 -33.79
CA ALA A 86 -19.18 -37.26 -32.62
C ALA A 86 -17.65 -37.15 -32.70
N HIS A 87 -16.97 -38.18 -33.22
CA HIS A 87 -15.53 -38.16 -33.43
C HIS A 87 -15.11 -37.10 -34.46
N SER A 88 -15.83 -37.01 -35.59
CA SER A 88 -15.57 -36.00 -36.62
C SER A 88 -15.74 -34.59 -36.08
N GLU A 89 -16.84 -34.33 -35.35
CA GLU A 89 -17.10 -33.05 -34.69
C GLU A 89 -16.01 -32.72 -33.64
N ALA A 90 -15.56 -33.72 -32.87
CA ALA A 90 -14.50 -33.55 -31.89
C ALA A 90 -13.13 -33.28 -32.53
N ILE A 91 -12.82 -33.87 -33.68
CA ILE A 91 -11.59 -33.59 -34.44
C ILE A 91 -11.59 -32.15 -34.95
N GLU A 92 -12.69 -31.69 -35.52
CA GLU A 92 -12.83 -30.33 -36.03
C GLU A 92 -12.71 -29.31 -34.88
N ALA A 93 -13.44 -29.53 -33.79
CA ALA A 93 -13.34 -28.71 -32.58
C ALA A 93 -11.92 -28.72 -31.99
N ALA A 94 -11.23 -29.87 -32.00
CA ALA A 94 -9.85 -29.98 -31.55
C ALA A 94 -8.86 -29.21 -32.44
N ALA A 95 -9.07 -29.20 -33.76
CA ALA A 95 -8.25 -28.42 -34.68
C ALA A 95 -8.40 -26.92 -34.41
N ILE A 96 -9.64 -26.43 -34.32
CA ILE A 96 -9.94 -25.02 -33.97
C ILE A 96 -9.33 -24.67 -32.60
N ALA A 97 -9.47 -25.56 -31.61
CA ALA A 97 -8.93 -25.34 -30.28
C ALA A 97 -7.39 -25.26 -30.28
N ARG A 98 -6.70 -26.07 -31.09
CA ARG A 98 -5.23 -26.00 -31.24
C ARG A 98 -4.79 -24.67 -31.84
N ASP A 99 -5.45 -24.22 -32.90
CA ASP A 99 -5.14 -22.92 -33.51
C ASP A 99 -5.38 -21.77 -32.50
N ALA A 100 -6.48 -21.85 -31.75
CA ALA A 100 -6.78 -20.90 -30.70
C ALA A 100 -5.71 -20.90 -29.58
N THR A 101 -5.18 -22.06 -29.18
CA THR A 101 -4.14 -22.12 -28.13
C THR A 101 -2.89 -21.33 -28.49
N VAL A 102 -2.47 -21.33 -29.77
CA VAL A 102 -1.30 -20.55 -30.22
C VAL A 102 -1.54 -19.06 -30.04
N VAL A 103 -2.72 -18.57 -30.47
CA VAL A 103 -3.09 -17.16 -30.36
C VAL A 103 -3.25 -16.75 -28.89
N ILE A 104 -3.89 -17.58 -28.07
CA ILE A 104 -4.09 -17.31 -26.64
C ILE A 104 -2.74 -17.30 -25.92
N GLN A 105 -1.82 -18.22 -26.24
CA GLN A 105 -0.49 -18.26 -25.64
C GLN A 105 0.30 -16.98 -25.94
N ALA A 106 0.31 -16.52 -27.19
CA ALA A 106 0.94 -15.25 -27.56
C ALA A 106 0.32 -14.05 -26.79
N ARG A 107 -1.00 -14.06 -26.57
CA ARG A 107 -1.67 -13.04 -25.74
C ARG A 107 -1.31 -13.15 -24.27
N ILE A 108 -1.13 -14.36 -23.72
CA ILE A 108 -0.68 -14.58 -22.34
C ILE A 108 0.71 -13.97 -22.15
N GLU A 109 1.63 -14.20 -23.09
CA GLU A 109 2.98 -13.64 -23.06
C GLU A 109 2.96 -12.12 -23.13
N ALA A 110 2.24 -11.54 -24.11
CA ALA A 110 2.09 -10.10 -24.22
C ALA A 110 1.48 -9.46 -22.95
N GLN A 111 0.50 -10.13 -22.34
CA GLN A 111 -0.14 -9.65 -21.11
C GLN A 111 0.80 -9.75 -19.91
N HIS A 112 1.64 -10.78 -19.85
CA HIS A 112 2.65 -10.94 -18.82
C HIS A 112 3.70 -9.83 -18.90
N ASP A 113 4.19 -9.54 -20.10
CA ASP A 113 5.19 -8.49 -20.35
C ASP A 113 4.66 -7.08 -20.05
N LEU A 114 3.34 -6.87 -20.15
CA LEU A 114 2.69 -5.62 -19.79
C LEU A 114 2.61 -5.38 -18.28
N ILE A 115 2.62 -6.42 -17.44
CA ILE A 115 2.39 -6.26 -16.00
C ILE A 115 3.55 -5.54 -15.30
N GLU A 116 4.80 -5.87 -15.62
CA GLU A 116 5.95 -5.24 -14.95
C GLU A 116 6.03 -3.71 -15.16
N PRO A 117 5.88 -3.15 -16.38
CA PRO A 117 5.87 -1.71 -16.54
C PRO A 117 4.69 -1.04 -15.83
N LEU A 118 3.51 -1.69 -15.77
CA LEU A 118 2.38 -1.17 -14.99
C LEU A 118 2.66 -1.18 -13.48
N LEU A 119 3.36 -2.19 -12.97
CA LEU A 119 3.79 -2.24 -11.57
C LEU A 119 4.84 -1.17 -11.26
N ALA A 120 5.76 -0.91 -12.17
CA ALA A 120 6.74 0.16 -12.03
C ALA A 120 6.06 1.54 -11.90
N ASP A 121 5.11 1.84 -12.80
CA ASP A 121 4.31 3.06 -12.76
C ASP A 121 3.50 3.16 -11.46
N TRP A 122 2.83 2.08 -11.04
CA TRP A 122 2.12 2.07 -9.75
C TRP A 122 3.04 2.33 -8.55
N ARG A 123 4.25 1.73 -8.51
CA ARG A 123 5.23 1.97 -7.45
C ARG A 123 5.69 3.42 -7.42
N GLU A 124 5.90 4.04 -8.58
CA GLU A 124 6.28 5.45 -8.69
C GLU A 124 5.18 6.36 -8.15
N GLN A 125 3.93 6.14 -8.55
CA GLN A 125 2.77 6.88 -8.03
C GLN A 125 2.62 6.70 -6.50
N ALA A 126 2.78 5.46 -6.01
CA ALA A 126 2.69 5.16 -4.58
C ALA A 126 3.78 5.89 -3.78
N GLN A 127 5.00 5.95 -4.31
CA GLN A 127 6.10 6.68 -3.69
C GLN A 127 5.80 8.18 -3.58
N GLN A 128 5.26 8.79 -4.64
CA GLN A 128 4.89 10.22 -4.62
C GLN A 128 3.80 10.50 -3.56
N VAL A 129 2.76 9.67 -3.49
CA VAL A 129 1.70 9.79 -2.48
C VAL A 129 2.26 9.65 -1.06
N LEU A 130 3.15 8.68 -0.83
CA LEU A 130 3.78 8.48 0.48
C LEU A 130 4.66 9.67 0.90
N LEU A 131 5.41 10.26 -0.04
CA LEU A 131 6.21 11.46 0.24
C LEU A 131 5.33 12.67 0.59
N GLN A 132 4.22 12.88 -0.14
CA GLN A 132 3.25 13.93 0.20
C GLN A 132 2.61 13.71 1.58
N ALA A 133 2.27 12.47 1.90
CA ALA A 133 1.72 12.11 3.21
C ALA A 133 2.74 12.34 4.33
N LEU A 134 4.02 12.01 4.09
CA LEU A 134 5.11 12.27 5.02
C LEU A 134 5.29 13.77 5.24
N ASP A 135 5.35 14.58 4.17
CA ASP A 135 5.46 16.03 4.26
C ASP A 135 4.30 16.66 5.05
N ALA A 136 3.07 16.19 4.79
CA ALA A 136 1.89 16.64 5.52
C ALA A 136 1.97 16.26 7.01
N ALA A 137 2.38 15.02 7.32
CA ALA A 137 2.54 14.56 8.70
C ALA A 137 3.66 15.31 9.43
N GLU A 138 4.79 15.58 8.78
CA GLU A 138 5.89 16.37 9.34
C GLU A 138 5.46 17.82 9.60
N SER A 139 4.64 18.40 8.72
CA SER A 139 4.04 19.72 8.89
C SER A 139 3.08 19.77 10.09
N ASP A 140 2.20 18.77 10.21
CA ASP A 140 1.26 18.65 11.33
C ASP A 140 1.99 18.49 12.66
N PHE A 141 3.02 17.63 12.68
CA PHE A 141 3.90 17.47 13.83
C PHE A 141 4.59 18.79 14.19
N GLY A 142 5.20 19.48 13.21
CA GLY A 142 5.85 20.77 13.43
C GLY A 142 4.90 21.83 14.01
N ARG A 143 3.65 21.88 13.53
CA ARG A 143 2.61 22.77 14.08
C ARG A 143 2.25 22.42 15.52
N ALA A 144 2.06 21.13 15.82
CA ALA A 144 1.76 20.68 17.18
C ALA A 144 2.88 21.03 18.15
N VAL A 145 4.13 20.80 17.74
CA VAL A 145 5.32 21.14 18.54
C VAL A 145 5.45 22.65 18.76
N SER A 146 5.22 23.47 17.72
CA SER A 146 5.22 24.93 17.86
C SER A 146 4.11 25.43 18.78
N ALA A 147 2.93 24.79 18.76
CA ALA A 147 1.81 25.15 19.64
C ALA A 147 2.09 24.89 21.13
N LEU A 148 3.08 24.04 21.46
CA LEU A 148 3.53 23.85 22.85
C LEU A 148 4.32 25.04 23.40
N GLY A 149 4.75 25.97 22.55
CA GLY A 149 5.56 27.14 22.95
C GLY A 149 4.90 27.98 24.06
N ASP A 150 3.69 28.50 23.82
CA ASP A 150 3.01 29.38 24.78
C ASP A 150 2.67 28.70 26.11
N PRO A 151 2.13 27.46 26.14
CA PRO A 151 1.93 26.72 27.39
C PRO A 151 3.21 26.49 28.18
N VAL A 152 4.31 26.10 27.49
CA VAL A 152 5.61 25.86 28.14
C VAL A 152 6.20 27.17 28.68
N ALA A 153 6.05 28.28 27.94
CA ALA A 153 6.49 29.60 28.39
C ALA A 153 5.77 30.03 29.67
N ARG A 154 4.44 29.83 29.74
CA ARG A 154 3.64 30.11 30.93
C ARG A 154 4.04 29.24 32.12
N LEU A 155 4.22 27.94 31.92
CA LEU A 155 4.66 27.04 33.00
C LEU A 155 6.03 27.44 33.55
N THR A 156 6.95 27.81 32.66
CA THR A 156 8.29 28.30 33.03
C THR A 156 8.19 29.61 33.82
N ALA A 157 7.36 30.56 33.36
CA ALA A 157 7.15 31.83 34.03
C ALA A 157 6.50 31.68 35.42
N ILE A 158 5.44 30.87 35.53
CA ILE A 158 4.78 30.56 36.81
C ILE A 158 5.78 29.94 37.78
N ALA A 159 6.58 28.99 37.31
CA ALA A 159 7.53 28.32 38.18
C ALA A 159 8.68 29.22 38.62
N SER A 160 9.15 30.13 37.76
CA SER A 160 10.14 31.15 38.14
C SER A 160 9.56 32.12 39.18
N MET A 161 8.30 32.54 39.01
CA MET A 161 7.60 33.40 39.96
C MET A 161 7.42 32.73 41.33
N TRP A 162 7.04 31.45 41.34
CA TRP A 162 6.90 30.67 42.56
C TRP A 162 8.20 30.62 43.36
N THR A 163 9.32 30.34 42.69
CA THR A 163 10.64 30.34 43.33
C THR A 163 11.00 31.73 43.88
N GLN A 164 10.68 32.81 43.16
CA GLN A 164 10.93 34.18 43.62
C GLN A 164 10.11 34.54 44.87
N ILE A 165 8.84 34.13 44.94
CA ILE A 165 7.96 34.46 46.08
C ILE A 165 8.25 33.58 47.29
N THR A 166 8.51 32.28 47.08
CA THR A 166 8.56 31.29 48.17
C THR A 166 9.97 30.90 48.57
N GLY A 167 10.98 31.22 47.76
CA GLY A 167 12.35 30.74 47.91
C GLY A 167 12.52 29.23 47.67
N LYS A 168 11.48 28.53 47.19
CA LYS A 168 11.45 27.07 47.01
C LYS A 168 11.16 26.72 45.55
N SER A 169 11.68 25.60 45.07
CA SER A 169 11.30 25.04 43.78
C SER A 169 9.82 24.65 43.76
N VAL A 170 9.18 24.72 42.59
CA VAL A 170 7.83 24.17 42.38
C VAL A 170 7.88 22.66 42.62
N PRO A 171 6.85 22.03 43.23
CA PRO A 171 6.76 20.58 43.36
C PRO A 171 7.07 19.85 42.03
N ALA A 172 7.86 18.78 42.12
CA ALA A 172 8.58 18.13 41.01
C ALA A 172 7.69 17.69 39.81
N ASP A 173 6.39 17.49 40.04
CA ASP A 173 5.44 17.09 39.00
C ASP A 173 5.13 18.21 37.98
N GLY A 174 5.53 19.46 38.23
CA GLY A 174 5.14 20.62 37.43
C GLY A 174 6.14 21.06 36.34
N ARG A 175 7.35 21.48 36.72
CA ARG A 175 8.32 22.16 35.81
C ARG A 175 9.47 21.26 35.41
N GLU A 176 10.18 20.69 36.38
CA GLU A 176 11.37 19.86 36.13
C GLU A 176 10.97 18.54 35.46
N GLY A 177 9.96 17.81 35.97
CA GLY A 177 9.49 16.58 35.33
C GLY A 177 8.99 16.74 33.89
N LEU A 178 8.33 17.86 33.57
CA LEU A 178 7.83 18.13 32.21
C LEU A 178 8.96 18.54 31.26
N LEU A 179 9.82 19.50 31.64
CA LEU A 179 10.90 19.96 30.79
C LEU A 179 12.02 18.92 30.64
N GLU A 180 12.38 18.23 31.72
CA GLU A 180 13.33 17.12 31.68
C GLU A 180 12.74 15.90 30.98
N GLY A 181 11.43 15.63 31.11
CA GLY A 181 10.75 14.60 30.34
C GLY A 181 10.76 14.89 28.83
N LEU A 182 10.46 16.13 28.44
CA LEU A 182 10.49 16.56 27.03
C LEU A 182 11.93 16.58 26.46
N ARG A 183 12.93 16.93 27.28
CA ARG A 183 14.37 16.88 26.92
C ARG A 183 14.92 15.45 26.87
N GLY A 184 14.57 14.62 27.84
CA GLY A 184 15.02 13.22 27.97
C GLY A 184 14.46 12.31 26.88
N MET A 185 13.32 12.66 26.28
CA MET A 185 12.81 11.97 25.09
C MET A 185 13.65 12.20 23.83
N GLY A 186 14.53 13.22 23.77
CA GLY A 186 15.44 13.47 22.63
C GLY A 186 14.79 13.64 21.24
N ALA A 187 13.46 13.62 21.16
CA ALA A 187 12.69 13.28 19.96
C ALA A 187 11.91 14.45 19.34
N LEU A 188 11.86 15.61 20.00
CA LEU A 188 11.19 16.79 19.46
C LEU A 188 12.13 17.53 18.51
N ARG A 189 12.38 16.89 17.36
CA ARG A 189 13.12 17.50 16.26
C ARG A 189 12.15 17.88 15.16
N VAL A 190 12.15 19.15 14.76
CA VAL A 190 11.25 19.68 13.72
C VAL A 190 12.03 20.09 12.48
N ARG A 191 11.36 20.15 11.32
CA ARG A 191 11.92 20.74 10.09
C ARG A 191 12.28 22.20 10.32
N TRP A 192 13.25 22.70 9.54
CA TRP A 192 13.71 24.09 9.59
C TRP A 192 12.56 25.12 9.54
N ASP A 193 11.56 24.87 8.70
CA ASP A 193 10.43 25.79 8.53
C ASP A 193 9.58 26.00 9.78
N PHE A 194 9.60 25.03 10.70
CA PHE A 194 8.92 25.08 11.99
C PHE A 194 9.90 25.36 13.14
N SER A 195 11.20 25.50 12.84
CA SER A 195 12.20 25.84 13.82
C SER A 195 12.11 27.33 14.17
N PRO A 196 12.08 27.69 15.46
CA PRO A 196 12.18 29.09 15.87
C PRO A 196 13.52 29.74 15.45
N LEU A 197 14.54 28.93 15.13
CA LEU A 197 15.81 29.37 14.52
C LEU A 197 15.65 29.97 13.12
N LYS A 198 14.51 29.78 12.45
CA LYS A 198 14.22 30.47 11.19
C LYS A 198 14.17 31.98 11.34
N ARG A 199 13.89 32.49 12.55
CA ARG A 199 13.90 33.93 12.82
C ARG A 199 15.32 34.38 13.13
N ALA A 200 15.79 35.41 12.42
CA ALA A 200 17.17 35.90 12.53
C ALA A 200 17.53 36.42 13.94
N ASP A 201 16.56 37.01 14.65
CA ASP A 201 16.72 37.49 16.03
C ASP A 201 16.92 36.33 17.02
N VAL A 202 16.18 35.24 16.81
CA VAL A 202 16.31 34.02 17.61
C VAL A 202 17.61 33.30 17.25
N ALA A 203 17.90 33.10 15.96
CA ALA A 203 19.10 32.41 15.45
C ALA A 203 20.41 33.01 15.94
N ALA A 204 20.49 34.34 16.10
CA ALA A 204 21.68 35.04 16.59
C ALA A 204 22.13 34.60 17.98
N HIS A 205 21.25 33.94 18.74
CA HIS A 205 21.54 33.41 20.07
C HIS A 205 22.05 31.96 20.05
N TYR A 206 22.14 31.30 18.88
CA TYR A 206 22.52 29.89 18.74
C TYR A 206 23.81 29.74 17.93
N ALA A 207 24.77 28.97 18.46
CA ALA A 207 26.03 28.70 17.77
C ALA A 207 25.81 27.77 16.54
N PRO A 208 26.35 28.08 15.34
CA PRO A 208 26.06 27.35 14.10
C PRO A 208 26.54 25.88 14.07
N GLU A 209 27.51 25.52 14.90
CA GLU A 209 28.30 24.28 14.76
C GLU A 209 27.55 23.01 15.18
N SER A 210 26.48 23.11 15.97
CA SER A 210 25.77 21.94 16.52
C SER A 210 24.60 21.43 15.65
N TYR A 211 24.24 22.15 14.57
CA TYR A 211 22.89 22.03 13.97
C TYR A 211 22.85 21.67 12.47
N GLN A 212 23.98 21.63 11.78
CA GLN A 212 24.00 21.54 10.31
C GLN A 212 23.93 20.11 9.72
N GLY A 213 24.06 19.05 10.53
CA GLY A 213 24.30 17.69 9.99
C GLY A 213 23.08 16.87 9.56
N ALA A 214 21.86 17.17 10.02
CA ALA A 214 20.73 16.22 9.91
C ALA A 214 19.38 16.82 9.47
N GLY A 215 19.32 18.11 9.09
CA GLY A 215 18.08 18.75 8.61
C GLY A 215 16.91 18.79 9.61
N ARG A 216 17.17 18.48 10.89
CA ARG A 216 16.19 18.33 11.98
C ARG A 216 16.67 19.11 13.19
N PHE A 217 15.89 20.09 13.65
CA PHE A 217 16.30 21.10 14.64
C PHE A 217 15.59 20.91 15.98
N VAL A 218 16.29 21.19 17.08
CA VAL A 218 15.73 21.23 18.45
C VAL A 218 14.87 22.48 18.61
N VAL A 219 13.72 22.34 19.27
CA VAL A 219 12.80 23.46 19.52
C VAL A 219 13.37 24.37 20.61
N ALA A 220 13.28 25.70 20.44
CA ALA A 220 13.89 26.70 21.34
C ALA A 220 13.67 26.45 22.84
N TRP A 221 12.46 26.07 23.26
CA TRP A 221 12.14 25.86 24.68
C TRP A 221 12.74 24.59 25.30
N LEU A 222 13.35 23.72 24.50
CA LEU A 222 14.10 22.55 24.97
C LEU A 222 15.57 22.86 25.24
N ASP A 223 16.11 23.98 24.76
CA ASP A 223 17.52 24.33 24.90
C ASP A 223 17.84 24.72 26.36
N PRO A 224 18.75 24.01 27.05
CA PRO A 224 19.13 24.33 28.43
C PRO A 224 19.93 25.64 28.55
N SER A 225 20.44 26.22 27.46
CA SER A 225 21.18 27.49 27.46
C SER A 225 20.28 28.74 27.43
N LEU A 226 18.97 28.57 27.16
CA LEU A 226 18.00 29.67 27.07
C LEU A 226 17.22 29.84 28.37
N ALA A 227 17.90 30.38 29.39
CA ALA A 227 17.31 30.70 30.68
C ALA A 227 16.15 31.73 30.60
N ASP A 228 16.03 32.47 29.50
CA ASP A 228 15.09 33.59 29.31
C ASP A 228 13.79 33.22 28.56
N PHE A 229 13.59 31.95 28.20
CA PHE A 229 12.33 31.51 27.57
C PHE A 229 11.14 31.70 28.54
N GLY A 230 10.13 32.50 28.13
CA GLY A 230 8.99 32.88 28.97
C GLY A 230 9.15 34.20 29.73
N ALA A 231 10.20 35.00 29.46
CA ALA A 231 10.43 36.29 30.12
C ALA A 231 9.29 37.31 29.89
N ARG A 232 8.60 37.26 28.74
CA ARG A 232 7.45 38.12 28.46
C ARG A 232 6.25 37.73 29.32
N GLU A 233 5.93 36.44 29.39
CA GLU A 233 4.86 35.88 30.21
C GLU A 233 5.15 36.11 31.71
N LEU A 234 6.42 36.06 32.11
CA LEU A 234 6.86 36.39 33.46
C LEU A 234 6.61 37.87 33.79
N LYS A 235 6.88 38.79 32.86
CA LYS A 235 6.59 40.22 33.02
C LYS A 235 5.08 40.48 33.17
N ASP A 236 4.26 39.83 32.35
CA ASP A 236 2.81 39.95 32.42
C ASP A 236 2.26 39.37 33.75
N LEU A 237 2.84 38.27 34.24
CA LEU A 237 2.52 37.69 35.55
C LEU A 237 2.96 38.58 36.72
N ARG A 238 4.12 39.25 36.66
CA ARG A 238 4.57 40.22 37.68
C ARG A 238 3.62 41.39 37.80
N ALA A 239 3.17 41.92 36.67
CA ALA A 239 2.22 43.02 36.63
C ALA A 239 0.84 42.60 37.20
N LEU A 240 0.36 41.40 36.87
CA LEU A 240 -0.90 40.86 37.39
C LEU A 240 -0.87 40.67 38.92
N LEU A 241 0.26 40.19 39.45
CA LEU A 241 0.45 39.88 40.86
C LEU A 241 0.93 41.08 41.70
N LYS A 242 1.15 42.25 41.08
CA LYS A 242 1.67 43.47 41.72
C LYS A 242 2.98 43.26 42.52
N VAL A 243 3.83 42.36 42.04
CA VAL A 243 5.04 41.94 42.76
C VAL A 243 6.01 43.11 42.98
N ASP A 244 6.02 44.09 42.07
CA ASP A 244 6.90 45.27 42.16
C ASP A 244 6.39 46.34 43.16
N GLU A 245 5.16 46.22 43.67
CA GLU A 245 4.57 47.14 44.66
C GLU A 245 4.74 46.63 46.11
N VAL A 246 5.14 45.37 46.28
CA VAL A 246 5.35 44.72 47.57
C VAL A 246 6.86 44.60 47.81
N GLN A 247 7.49 45.67 48.29
CA GLN A 247 8.85 45.57 48.81
C GLN A 247 8.84 44.80 50.13
N VAL A 248 9.59 43.69 50.17
CA VAL A 248 10.18 43.14 51.40
C VAL A 248 11.63 43.59 51.45
#